data_AF-A0AAJ0M8G9-F1
#
_entry.id   AF-A0AAJ0M8G9-F1
#
_cell.length_a   1.000
_cell.length_b   1.000
_cell.length_c   1.000
_cell.angle_alpha   90.00
_cell.angle_beta   90.00
_cell.angle_gamma   90.00
#
_symmetry.space_group_name_H-M   'P 1'
#
loop_
_entity.id
_entity.type
_entity.pdbx_description
1 polymer ?
#
loop_
_entity_poly.entity_id
_entity_poly.type
_entity_poly.pdbx_seq_one_letter_code
_entity_poly.pdbx_strand_id
1 'polypeptide(L)'
;MDPLLQASLGLQGTVTFESHTSLGTTDNDPISEPMERMSLGWRSAGDAASVSTSVAKPPTGRAWPALAIEYKAPHKLSVDKVVTGLELEIWPERDVINKDGQGFAFTSRALTAAIITQLFSYMIGKGIQYGYVCTGEVFVFLHISDDPSAVYSSICIPKREEGTKSTSKLGLSKQITLAPPRL
;
A
#
# COMPACT_ATOMS: atom_id res chain seq x y z
N MET A 1 -0.76 -11.97 16.43
CA MET A 1 0.05 -10.78 16.10
C MET A 1 1.27 -10.77 16.99
N ASP A 2 2.42 -10.36 16.44
CA ASP A 2 3.69 -10.29 17.17
C ASP A 2 3.63 -9.15 18.22
N PRO A 3 3.91 -9.40 19.52
CA PRO A 3 3.86 -8.38 20.57
C PRO A 3 4.81 -7.20 20.35
N LEU A 4 5.93 -7.40 19.65
CA LEU A 4 6.89 -6.35 19.32
C LEU A 4 6.32 -5.41 18.27
N LEU A 5 5.57 -5.94 17.30
CA LEU A 5 4.93 -5.16 16.25
C LEU A 5 3.75 -4.34 16.80
N GLN A 6 3.05 -4.87 17.82
CA GLN A 6 2.04 -4.13 18.56
C GLN A 6 2.63 -2.95 19.34
N ALA A 7 3.77 -3.17 20.01
CA ALA A 7 4.47 -2.12 20.77
C ALA A 7 5.07 -1.05 19.85
N SER A 8 5.65 -1.42 18.70
CA SER A 8 6.22 -0.47 17.75
C SER A 8 5.18 0.43 17.09
N LEU A 9 3.94 -0.06 16.91
CA LEU A 9 2.82 0.70 16.36
C LEU A 9 2.03 1.46 17.45
N GLY A 10 2.44 1.41 18.72
CA GLY A 10 1.76 2.10 19.82
C GLY A 10 0.34 1.58 20.11
N LEU A 11 0.01 0.36 19.69
CA LEU A 11 -1.35 -0.17 19.75
C LEU A 11 -1.65 -0.77 21.14
N GLN A 12 -2.28 0.01 22.01
CA GLN A 12 -2.82 -0.51 23.29
C GLN A 12 -4.26 -1.03 23.10
N GLY A 13 -4.46 -2.34 23.27
CA GLY A 13 -5.79 -2.98 23.20
C GLY A 13 -5.86 -4.18 22.25
N THR A 14 -7.08 -4.66 21.98
CA THR A 14 -7.32 -5.78 21.07
C THR A 14 -7.34 -5.29 19.61
N VAL A 15 -6.64 -6.01 18.72
CA VAL A 15 -6.60 -5.73 17.28
C VAL A 15 -7.48 -6.75 16.54
N THR A 16 -8.45 -6.26 15.74
CA THR A 16 -9.31 -7.10 14.89
C THR A 16 -9.19 -6.72 13.41
N PHE A 17 -9.26 -7.68 12.49
CA PHE A 17 -9.14 -7.44 11.05
C PHE A 17 -10.51 -7.32 10.39
N GLU A 18 -10.68 -6.30 9.55
CA GLU A 18 -11.86 -6.06 8.72
C GLU A 18 -11.40 -5.92 7.27
N SER A 19 -11.97 -6.72 6.35
CA SER A 19 -11.67 -6.65 4.92
C SER A 19 -12.85 -6.05 4.18
N HIS A 20 -12.62 -4.99 3.41
CA HIS A 20 -13.64 -4.43 2.53
C HIS A 20 -13.29 -4.78 1.08
N THR A 21 -13.75 -5.94 0.63
CA THR A 21 -13.80 -6.25 -0.80
C THR A 21 -15.02 -5.54 -1.39
N SER A 22 -14.81 -4.57 -2.27
CA SER A 22 -15.86 -4.09 -3.18
C SER A 22 -16.15 -5.18 -4.20
N LEU A 23 -16.82 -6.25 -3.75
CA LEU A 23 -17.34 -7.30 -4.62
C LEU A 23 -18.70 -6.78 -5.10
N GLY A 24 -18.80 -6.48 -6.39
CA GLY A 24 -20.03 -5.98 -6.99
C GLY A 24 -21.18 -6.93 -6.67
N THR A 25 -22.12 -6.46 -5.84
CA THR A 25 -23.42 -7.09 -5.71
C THR A 25 -24.22 -6.70 -6.96
N THR A 26 -24.28 -7.60 -7.94
CA THR A 26 -25.41 -7.61 -8.86
C THR A 26 -26.65 -7.86 -8.03
N ASP A 27 -27.41 -6.81 -7.76
CA ASP A 27 -28.87 -6.88 -7.70
C ASP A 27 -29.42 -5.50 -8.05
N ASN A 28 -30.40 -5.52 -8.95
CA ASN A 28 -30.99 -4.40 -9.65
C ASN A 28 -31.55 -3.31 -8.72
N ASP A 29 -31.11 -2.06 -8.88
CA ASP A 29 -32.01 -0.92 -9.16
C ASP A 29 -31.21 0.34 -9.59
N PRO A 30 -31.79 1.22 -10.42
CA PRO A 30 -31.05 2.16 -11.25
C PRO A 30 -30.79 3.47 -10.52
N ILE A 31 -29.53 3.85 -10.37
CA ILE A 31 -29.16 5.23 -10.00
C ILE A 31 -28.33 5.81 -11.14
N SER A 32 -29.07 6.52 -12.01
CA SER A 32 -28.70 7.63 -12.88
C SER A 32 -27.21 7.93 -13.09
N GLU A 33 -26.76 7.52 -14.26
CA GLU A 33 -25.73 8.16 -15.09
C GLU A 33 -26.27 9.50 -15.68
N PRO A 34 -25.42 10.50 -15.99
CA PRO A 34 -24.38 10.34 -16.99
C PRO A 34 -22.96 10.70 -16.53
N MET A 35 -22.06 9.72 -16.72
CA MET A 35 -20.68 9.92 -17.12
C MET A 35 -20.64 10.75 -18.41
N GLU A 36 -19.97 11.91 -18.37
CA GLU A 36 -19.30 12.41 -19.56
C GLU A 36 -17.82 12.62 -19.26
N ARG A 37 -17.02 11.76 -19.90
CA ARG A 37 -15.60 11.93 -20.26
C ARG A 37 -14.56 11.85 -19.13
N MET A 38 -14.17 10.61 -18.81
CA MET A 38 -12.74 10.33 -18.61
C MET A 38 -12.39 8.93 -19.13
N SER A 39 -12.05 8.86 -20.42
CA SER A 39 -11.33 7.72 -20.99
C SER A 39 -9.88 7.77 -20.49
N LEU A 40 -9.57 6.96 -19.48
CA LEU A 40 -8.23 6.45 -19.26
C LEU A 40 -8.34 4.93 -19.29
N GLY A 41 -8.22 4.40 -20.51
CA GLY A 41 -8.18 2.98 -20.75
C GLY A 41 -6.89 2.40 -20.19
N TRP A 42 -6.96 1.78 -19.01
CA TRP A 42 -6.23 0.57 -18.62
C TRP A 42 -7.04 -0.15 -17.52
N ARG A 43 -8.24 -0.62 -17.88
CA ARG A 43 -8.89 -1.70 -17.14
C ARG A 43 -8.38 -3.01 -17.75
N SER A 44 -7.25 -3.51 -17.24
CA SER A 44 -7.01 -4.94 -17.37
C SER A 44 -7.97 -5.62 -16.41
N ALA A 45 -8.93 -6.35 -16.96
CA ALA A 45 -9.89 -7.13 -16.20
C ALA A 45 -9.14 -8.19 -15.39
N GLY A 46 -9.21 -8.10 -14.05
CA GLY A 46 -8.77 -9.16 -13.15
C GLY A 46 -7.92 -8.69 -11.97
N ASP A 47 -8.53 -7.97 -11.03
CA ASP A 47 -8.25 -8.02 -9.58
C ASP A 47 -8.94 -6.83 -8.92
N ALA A 48 -10.01 -7.08 -8.15
CA ALA A 48 -10.46 -6.07 -7.20
C ALA A 48 -9.35 -5.83 -6.17
N ALA A 49 -8.93 -4.58 -6.01
CA ALA A 49 -8.11 -4.14 -4.89
C ALA A 49 -8.73 -4.63 -3.57
N SER A 50 -7.99 -5.43 -2.80
CA SER A 50 -8.43 -5.95 -1.51
C SER A 50 -7.56 -5.32 -0.43
N VAL A 51 -7.99 -4.16 0.08
CA VAL A 51 -7.36 -3.53 1.23
C VAL A 51 -8.08 -4.01 2.49
N SER A 52 -7.32 -4.69 3.35
CA SER A 52 -7.76 -5.08 4.69
C SER A 52 -7.31 -4.04 5.70
N THR A 53 -8.10 -3.81 6.74
CA THR A 53 -7.78 -2.85 7.80
C THR A 53 -7.82 -3.54 9.15
N SER A 54 -6.81 -3.30 9.97
CA SER A 54 -6.86 -3.68 11.38
C SER A 54 -7.45 -2.54 12.21
N VAL A 55 -8.26 -2.88 13.20
CA VAL A 55 -8.94 -1.95 14.09
C VAL A 55 -8.36 -2.13 15.49
N ALA A 56 -7.88 -1.05 16.09
CA ALA A 56 -7.46 -1.01 17.49
C ALA A 56 -8.63 -0.56 18.36
N LYS A 57 -8.95 -1.35 19.39
CA LYS A 57 -9.98 -1.00 20.37
C LYS A 57 -9.36 -0.76 21.75
N PRO A 58 -9.27 0.50 22.21
CA PRO A 58 -8.78 0.79 23.55
C PRO A 58 -9.80 0.36 24.62
N PRO A 59 -9.37 0.14 25.89
CA PRO A 59 -10.21 -0.42 26.96
C PRO A 59 -11.51 0.36 27.24
N THR A 60 -11.51 1.67 27.02
CA THR A 60 -12.63 2.58 27.36
C THR A 60 -13.03 3.50 26.21
N GLY A 61 -12.64 3.19 24.96
CA GLY A 61 -12.82 4.11 23.84
C GLY A 61 -13.41 3.48 22.58
N ARG A 62 -13.71 4.37 21.62
CA ARG A 62 -14.16 3.99 20.27
C ARG A 62 -13.01 3.32 19.52
N ALA A 63 -13.33 2.25 18.81
CA ALA A 63 -12.36 1.55 17.98
C ALA A 63 -11.98 2.41 16.77
N TRP A 64 -10.68 2.45 16.44
CA TRP A 64 -10.15 3.24 15.33
C TRP A 64 -9.32 2.36 14.40
N PRO A 65 -9.40 2.56 13.08
CA PRO A 65 -8.61 1.80 12.14
C PRO A 65 -7.14 2.18 12.30
N ALA A 66 -6.31 1.18 12.58
CA ALA A 66 -4.93 1.35 13.03
C ALA A 66 -3.90 1.04 11.95
N LEU A 67 -4.22 0.17 10.98
CA LEU A 67 -3.28 -0.28 9.97
C LEU A 67 -4.02 -0.73 8.71
N ALA A 68 -3.61 -0.23 7.55
CA ALA A 68 -4.10 -0.69 6.25
C ALA A 68 -3.13 -1.71 5.64
N ILE A 69 -3.66 -2.77 5.04
CA ILE A 69 -2.89 -3.89 4.52
C ILE A 69 -3.34 -4.20 3.11
N GLU A 70 -2.41 -4.16 2.17
CA GLU A 70 -2.64 -4.66 0.81
C GLU A 70 -1.83 -5.94 0.58
N TYR A 71 -2.53 -7.04 0.36
CA TYR A 71 -1.89 -8.31 0.02
C TYR A 71 -1.87 -8.53 -1.50
N LYS A 72 -0.73 -8.98 -2.03
CA LYS A 72 -0.60 -9.44 -3.41
C LYS A 72 0.08 -10.79 -3.46
N ALA A 73 -0.29 -11.64 -4.40
CA ALA A 73 0.44 -12.90 -4.60
C ALA A 73 1.88 -12.61 -5.08
N PRO A 74 2.89 -13.43 -4.69
CA PRO A 74 4.30 -13.26 -5.08
C PRO A 74 4.53 -13.08 -6.59
N HIS A 75 3.78 -13.81 -7.42
CA HIS A 75 3.91 -13.74 -8.87
C HIS A 75 3.40 -12.40 -9.46
N LYS A 76 2.52 -11.69 -8.74
CA LYS A 76 2.00 -10.37 -9.15
C LYS A 76 2.98 -9.24 -8.77
N LEU A 77 3.62 -9.36 -7.61
CA LEU A 77 4.57 -8.39 -7.09
C LEU A 77 5.77 -9.11 -6.44
N SER A 78 6.76 -9.47 -7.27
CA SER A 78 7.95 -10.18 -6.80
C SER A 78 8.90 -9.25 -6.04
N VAL A 79 9.80 -9.85 -5.26
CA VAL A 79 10.87 -9.13 -4.53
C VAL A 79 11.66 -8.22 -5.48
N ASP A 80 12.10 -8.73 -6.63
CA ASP A 80 12.90 -7.95 -7.59
C ASP A 80 12.13 -6.74 -8.13
N LYS A 81 10.82 -6.87 -8.39
CA LYS A 81 9.99 -5.75 -8.84
C LYS A 81 9.87 -4.68 -7.76
N VAL A 82 9.72 -5.07 -6.50
CA VAL A 82 9.64 -4.12 -5.38
C VAL A 82 10.98 -3.41 -5.17
N VAL A 83 12.07 -4.16 -5.10
CA VAL A 83 13.42 -3.60 -4.89
C VAL A 83 13.80 -2.66 -6.03
N THR A 84 13.56 -3.07 -7.27
CA THR A 84 13.85 -2.24 -8.45
C THR A 84 12.93 -1.03 -8.52
N GLY A 85 11.64 -1.21 -8.24
CA GLY A 85 10.65 -0.14 -8.30
C GLY A 85 10.91 0.99 -7.31
N LEU A 86 11.44 0.65 -6.13
CA LEU A 86 11.75 1.56 -5.03
C LEU A 86 13.24 1.89 -4.89
N GLU A 87 14.05 1.60 -5.91
CA GLU A 87 15.48 1.91 -5.89
C GLU A 87 15.74 3.42 -5.66
N LEU A 88 14.89 4.26 -6.29
CA LEU A 88 14.89 5.71 -6.19
C LEU A 88 13.54 6.21 -5.68
N GLU A 89 13.53 7.46 -5.18
CA GLU A 89 12.29 8.18 -4.90
C GLU A 89 11.43 8.28 -6.18
N ILE A 90 10.13 8.04 -6.01
CA ILE A 90 9.15 8.07 -7.10
C ILE A 90 8.35 9.37 -6.99
N TRP A 91 8.29 10.09 -8.11
CA TRP A 91 7.40 11.20 -8.36
C TRP A 91 6.44 10.78 -9.48
N PRO A 92 5.19 10.33 -9.21
CA PRO A 92 4.34 9.72 -10.23
C PRO A 92 4.14 10.58 -11.48
N GLU A 93 3.95 11.89 -11.32
CA GLU A 93 3.82 12.83 -12.45
C GLU A 93 5.08 12.90 -13.34
N ARG A 94 6.26 12.81 -12.72
CA ARG A 94 7.55 12.86 -13.40
C ARG A 94 7.96 11.51 -13.98
N ASP A 95 7.67 10.42 -13.26
CA ASP A 95 8.32 9.13 -13.45
C ASP A 95 7.40 8.06 -14.04
N VAL A 96 6.08 8.21 -13.98
CA VAL A 96 5.13 7.14 -14.33
C VAL A 96 3.98 7.63 -15.21
N ILE A 97 3.29 8.69 -14.81
CA ILE A 97 2.07 9.17 -15.48
C ILE A 97 2.42 9.73 -16.86
N ASN A 98 1.72 9.27 -17.89
CA ASN A 98 1.91 9.67 -19.29
C ASN A 98 3.37 9.54 -19.77
N LYS A 99 4.08 8.51 -19.29
CA LYS A 99 5.43 8.18 -19.73
C LYS A 99 5.43 6.91 -20.56
N ASP A 100 6.08 6.98 -21.73
CA ASP A 100 6.30 5.83 -22.60
C ASP A 100 7.56 5.06 -22.19
N GLY A 101 7.62 4.65 -20.93
CA GLY A 101 8.76 3.88 -20.42
C GLY A 101 8.67 2.41 -20.82
N GLN A 102 9.84 1.79 -21.03
CA GLN A 102 9.97 0.39 -21.43
C GLN A 102 10.98 -0.32 -20.54
N GLY A 103 10.89 -1.65 -20.49
CA GLY A 103 11.83 -2.49 -19.77
C GLY A 103 11.49 -2.70 -18.29
N PHE A 104 12.25 -3.60 -17.66
CA PHE A 104 11.93 -4.12 -16.33
C PHE A 104 11.94 -3.04 -15.24
N ALA A 105 12.89 -2.10 -15.27
CA ALA A 105 13.00 -1.05 -14.26
C ALA A 105 11.80 -0.10 -14.28
N PHE A 106 11.39 0.36 -15.47
CA PHE A 106 10.22 1.21 -15.61
C PHE A 106 8.94 0.49 -15.19
N THR A 107 8.71 -0.73 -15.67
CA THR A 107 7.53 -1.52 -15.31
C THR A 107 7.47 -1.79 -13.80
N SER A 108 8.61 -2.07 -13.18
CA SER A 108 8.72 -2.28 -11.73
C SER A 108 8.41 -1.01 -10.94
N ARG A 109 8.92 0.15 -11.39
CA ARG A 109 8.60 1.45 -10.82
C ARG A 109 7.12 1.80 -10.96
N ALA A 110 6.57 1.66 -12.17
CA ALA A 110 5.17 1.96 -12.44
C ALA A 110 4.23 1.08 -11.61
N LEU A 111 4.50 -0.22 -11.53
CA LEU A 111 3.73 -1.16 -10.72
C LEU A 111 3.79 -0.80 -9.23
N THR A 112 4.98 -0.51 -8.71
CA THR A 112 5.16 -0.19 -7.29
C THR A 112 4.52 1.16 -6.95
N ALA A 113 4.63 2.15 -7.84
CA ALA A 113 3.92 3.42 -7.71
C ALA A 113 2.41 3.23 -7.68
N ALA A 114 1.87 2.40 -8.59
CA ALA A 114 0.43 2.15 -8.67
C ALA A 114 -0.11 1.52 -7.38
N ILE A 115 0.55 0.48 -6.87
CA ILE A 115 0.07 -0.19 -5.65
C ILE A 115 0.21 0.68 -4.40
N ILE A 116 1.30 1.45 -4.28
CA ILE A 116 1.48 2.36 -3.15
C ILE A 116 0.46 3.50 -3.21
N THR A 117 0.22 4.07 -4.40
CA THR A 117 -0.79 5.13 -4.59
C THR A 117 -2.19 4.63 -4.24
N GLN A 118 -2.50 3.38 -4.60
CA GLN A 118 -3.78 2.75 -4.27
C GLN A 118 -3.97 2.61 -2.76
N LEU A 119 -2.97 2.04 -2.06
CA LEU A 119 -3.02 1.88 -0.61
C LEU A 119 -3.02 3.26 0.10
N PHE A 120 -2.23 4.21 -0.39
CA PHE A 120 -2.19 5.58 0.10
C PHE A 120 -3.56 6.26 0.00
N SER A 121 -4.23 6.17 -1.16
CA SER A 121 -5.57 6.75 -1.36
C SER A 121 -6.59 6.17 -0.36
N TYR A 122 -6.54 4.86 -0.14
CA TYR A 122 -7.37 4.21 0.88
C TYR A 122 -7.06 4.72 2.29
N MET A 123 -5.77 4.81 2.64
CA MET A 123 -5.29 5.28 3.94
C MET A 123 -5.76 6.72 4.23
N ILE A 124 -5.66 7.63 3.27
CA ILE A 124 -6.20 9.00 3.38
C ILE A 124 -7.71 8.99 3.60
N GLY A 125 -8.46 8.24 2.77
CA GLY A 125 -9.91 8.15 2.87
C GLY A 125 -10.43 7.57 4.20
N LYS A 126 -9.59 6.81 4.91
CA LYS A 126 -9.92 6.21 6.21
C LYS A 126 -9.24 6.89 7.41
N GLY A 127 -8.41 7.91 7.19
CA GLY A 127 -7.65 8.57 8.26
C GLY A 127 -6.62 7.66 8.93
N ILE A 128 -6.02 6.73 8.17
CA ILE A 128 -5.03 5.76 8.66
C ILE A 128 -3.63 6.26 8.28
N GLN A 129 -2.72 6.39 9.26
CA GLN A 129 -1.35 6.88 9.00
C GLN A 129 -0.37 5.77 8.62
N TYR A 130 -0.63 4.53 9.01
CA TYR A 130 0.28 3.40 8.79
C TYR A 130 -0.35 2.32 7.91
N GLY A 131 0.45 1.75 7.02
CA GLY A 131 0.03 0.60 6.24
C GLY A 131 1.19 -0.22 5.73
N TYR A 132 0.92 -1.35 5.11
CA TYR A 132 1.94 -2.06 4.35
C TYR A 132 1.36 -2.85 3.18
N VAL A 133 2.18 -3.02 2.15
CA VAL A 133 1.97 -3.99 1.09
C VAL A 133 2.76 -5.26 1.42
N CYS A 134 2.18 -6.44 1.28
CA CYS A 134 2.86 -7.70 1.54
C CYS A 134 2.57 -8.75 0.46
N THR A 135 3.59 -9.52 0.12
CA THR A 135 3.44 -10.70 -0.75
C THR A 135 3.73 -12.04 -0.07
N GLY A 136 4.03 -12.02 1.23
CA GLY A 136 4.59 -13.16 1.96
C GLY A 136 6.11 -13.29 1.81
N GLU A 137 6.70 -12.68 0.79
CA GLU A 137 8.15 -12.67 0.54
C GLU A 137 8.81 -11.31 0.80
N VAL A 138 8.06 -10.23 0.58
CA VAL A 138 8.51 -8.85 0.83
C VAL A 138 7.38 -8.04 1.46
N PHE A 139 7.78 -7.13 2.35
CA PHE A 139 6.93 -6.15 2.99
C PHE A 139 7.40 -4.74 2.58
N VAL A 140 6.45 -3.89 2.19
CA VAL A 140 6.67 -2.46 1.97
C VAL A 140 5.84 -1.71 2.99
N PHE A 141 6.48 -1.20 4.04
CA PHE A 141 5.82 -0.40 5.07
C PHE A 141 5.63 1.02 4.59
N LEU A 142 4.45 1.58 4.83
CA LEU A 142 4.05 2.93 4.48
C LEU A 142 3.72 3.74 5.74
N HIS A 143 4.16 5.00 5.74
CA HIS A 143 3.81 5.98 6.74
C HIS A 143 3.44 7.30 6.06
N ILE A 144 2.24 7.80 6.36
CA ILE A 144 1.77 9.13 5.95
C ILE A 144 2.04 10.07 7.12
N SER A 145 2.86 11.09 6.88
CA SER A 145 3.07 12.18 7.85
C SER A 145 1.82 13.04 8.00
N ASP A 146 1.81 13.94 8.99
CA ASP A 146 0.70 14.88 9.18
C ASP A 146 0.39 15.72 7.93
N ASP A 147 1.40 16.01 7.11
CA ASP A 147 1.22 16.47 5.74
C ASP A 147 1.08 15.27 4.79
N PRO A 148 -0.10 15.05 4.17
CA PRO A 148 -0.34 13.93 3.25
C PRO A 148 0.22 14.18 1.84
N SER A 149 1.08 15.18 1.63
CA SER A 149 1.69 15.45 0.33
C SER A 149 2.66 14.34 -0.14
N ALA A 150 3.11 13.49 0.78
CA ALA A 150 3.99 12.35 0.50
C ALA A 150 3.68 11.16 1.40
N VAL A 151 4.14 9.98 0.98
CA VAL A 151 4.16 8.76 1.78
C VAL A 151 5.59 8.23 1.87
N TYR A 152 6.03 7.93 3.09
CA TYR A 152 7.32 7.32 3.34
C TYR A 152 7.20 5.81 3.23
N SER A 153 8.13 5.19 2.51
CA SER A 153 8.18 3.75 2.29
C SER A 153 9.47 3.15 2.85
N SER A 154 9.40 1.93 3.37
CA SER A 154 10.58 1.13 3.70
C SER A 154 10.37 -0.33 3.33
N ILE A 155 11.43 -1.01 2.90
CA ILE A 155 11.37 -2.39 2.42
C ILE A 155 11.94 -3.32 3.50
N CYS A 156 11.21 -4.38 3.81
CA CYS A 156 11.69 -5.50 4.60
C CYS A 156 11.54 -6.79 3.79
N ILE A 157 12.65 -7.48 3.59
CA ILE A 157 12.68 -8.82 3.01
C ILE A 157 13.08 -9.76 4.16
N PRO A 158 12.13 -10.49 4.77
CA PRO A 158 12.47 -11.46 5.78
C PRO A 158 13.41 -12.51 5.20
N LYS A 159 14.49 -12.83 5.92
CA LYS A 159 15.33 -13.97 5.56
C LYS A 159 14.49 -15.23 5.72
N ARG A 160 14.47 -16.08 4.69
CA ARG A 160 13.98 -17.45 4.82
C ARG A 160 15.07 -18.22 5.60
N GLU A 161 14.90 -18.37 6.91
CA GLU A 161 15.85 -19.10 7.73
C GLU A 161 15.56 -20.59 7.78
N GLU A 162 16.54 -21.38 7.38
CA GLU A 162 16.79 -22.71 7.93
C GLU A 162 17.65 -22.48 9.20
N GLY A 163 16.98 -22.29 10.34
CA GLY A 163 17.50 -22.20 11.71
C GLY A 163 18.91 -21.64 11.97
N THR A 164 19.09 -20.32 12.14
CA THR A 164 19.87 -19.71 13.26
C THR A 164 19.84 -18.17 13.20
N LYS A 165 19.20 -17.56 14.21
CA LYS A 165 19.18 -16.13 14.61
C LYS A 165 19.28 -15.08 13.48
N SER A 166 18.10 -14.61 13.07
CA SER A 166 17.88 -13.57 12.06
C SER A 166 18.30 -12.15 12.46
N THR A 167 19.20 -11.60 11.64
CA THR A 167 19.35 -10.15 11.43
C THR A 167 18.57 -9.76 10.18
N SER A 168 17.44 -9.07 10.36
CA SER A 168 16.70 -8.42 9.26
C SER A 168 17.52 -7.26 8.71
N LYS A 169 17.61 -7.15 7.39
CA LYS A 169 18.16 -5.95 6.74
C LYS A 169 16.99 -4.98 6.54
N LEU A 170 16.94 -3.91 7.33
CA LEU A 170 16.05 -2.79 7.05
C LEU A 170 16.59 -2.06 5.81
N GLY A 171 15.87 -2.16 4.69
CA GLY A 171 16.19 -1.42 3.47
C GLY A 171 15.87 0.06 3.64
N LEU A 172 16.66 0.91 2.98
CA LEU A 172 16.57 2.38 2.92
C LEU A 172 15.12 2.89 3.00
N SER A 173 14.85 3.85 3.89
CA SER A 173 13.61 4.63 3.85
C SER A 173 13.60 5.49 2.59
N LYS A 174 12.57 5.37 1.76
CA LYS A 174 12.40 6.10 0.50
C LYS A 174 11.09 6.85 0.52
N GLN A 175 11.11 8.12 0.15
CA GLN A 175 9.92 8.94 0.02
C GLN A 175 9.25 8.67 -1.33
N ILE A 176 7.93 8.73 -1.36
CA ILE A 176 7.13 8.80 -2.59
C ILE A 176 6.30 10.07 -2.47
N THR A 177 6.61 11.05 -3.31
CA THR A 177 6.00 12.37 -3.23
C THR A 177 4.85 12.44 -4.24
N LEU A 178 3.64 12.66 -3.74
CA LEU A 178 2.39 12.58 -4.52
C LEU A 178 1.82 13.95 -4.88
N ALA A 179 2.31 15.03 -4.28
CA ALA A 179 2.00 16.41 -4.64
C ALA A 179 3.27 17.18 -5.03
N PRO A 180 3.19 18.17 -5.94
CA PRO A 180 4.35 19.01 -6.28
C PRO A 180 4.84 19.77 -5.04
N PRO A 181 6.16 20.07 -4.92
CA PRO A 181 6.67 20.87 -3.83
C PRO A 181 5.97 22.24 -3.87
N ARG A 182 5.40 22.67 -2.73
CA ARG A 182 4.84 24.01 -2.63
C ARG A 182 6.00 25.02 -2.73
N LEU A 183 5.90 25.91 -3.71
CA LEU A 183 6.78 27.06 -3.93
C LEU A 183 6.68 28.06 -2.78
#